data_AF-A0A973FW20-F1
#
_entry.id   AF-A0A973FW20-F1
#
_cell.length_a   1.000
_cell.length_b   1.000
_cell.length_c   1.000
_cell.angle_alpha   90.00
_cell.angle_beta   90.00
_cell.angle_gamma   90.00
#
_symmetry.space_group_name_H-M   'P 1'
#
loop_
_entity.id
_entity.type
_entity.pdbx_description
1 polymer ?
#
loop_
_entity_poly.entity_id
_entity_poly.type
_entity_poly.pdbx_seq_one_letter_code
_entity_poly.pdbx_strand_id
1 'polypeptide(L)'
;LHPALQSQAGSVALLLVADHGQIAINPKTTIALNRLLPTLESATRTSAAGKLLVPAGSRRDMFLYIKEDRLDEIAAGLARALSGRAEVHRTSDLIAAGIFGGEPGPTFLSRVGNLVVLPYAGETVWWDFGERNKFDSNHRGAHGGLSREEALTLLGALYYA
;
A
#
# COMPACT_ATOMS: atom_id res chain seq x y z
N LEU A 1 25.77 15.56 21.30
CA LEU A 1 26.59 14.54 20.60
C LEU A 1 26.59 13.28 21.46
N HIS A 2 26.43 12.09 20.87
CA HIS A 2 26.37 10.84 21.63
C HIS A 2 27.76 10.49 22.21
N PRO A 3 27.94 10.36 23.54
CA PRO A 3 29.26 10.26 24.17
C PRO A 3 30.14 9.11 23.63
N ALA A 4 29.53 7.95 23.33
CA ALA A 4 30.27 6.78 22.83
C ALA A 4 30.84 6.94 21.41
N LEU A 5 30.29 7.85 20.61
CA LEU A 5 30.78 8.12 19.25
C LEU A 5 31.86 9.19 19.26
N GLN A 6 31.85 10.08 20.25
CA GLN A 6 32.83 11.14 20.42
C GLN A 6 34.17 10.63 20.97
N SER A 7 34.18 9.48 21.65
CA SER A 7 35.39 8.86 22.19
C SER A 7 36.11 7.92 21.22
N GLN A 8 35.64 7.78 19.98
CA GLN A 8 36.27 6.92 18.98
C GLN A 8 37.52 7.58 18.37
N ALA A 9 38.55 6.76 18.10
CA ALA A 9 39.73 7.23 17.38
C ALA A 9 39.41 7.28 15.87
N GLY A 10 38.90 8.42 15.40
CA GLY A 10 38.61 8.69 14.00
C GLY A 10 37.25 9.36 13.77
N SER A 11 37.08 9.95 12.59
CA SER A 11 35.84 10.64 12.25
C SER A 11 34.70 9.66 11.98
N VAL A 12 33.53 9.89 12.57
CA VAL A 12 32.32 9.07 12.42
C VAL A 12 31.19 9.89 11.82
N ALA A 13 30.56 9.39 10.76
CA ALA A 13 29.29 9.89 10.24
C ALA A 13 28.14 9.01 10.74
N LEU A 14 27.24 9.59 11.52
CA LEU A 14 26.02 8.93 11.98
C LEU A 14 24.84 9.39 11.12
N LEU A 15 24.22 8.44 10.42
CA LEU A 15 23.00 8.64 9.65
C LEU A 15 21.81 7.99 10.36
N LEU A 16 20.74 8.76 10.58
CA LEU A 16 19.47 8.29 11.11
C LEU A 16 18.43 8.42 10.01
N VAL A 17 17.77 7.32 9.68
CA VAL A 17 16.72 7.28 8.67
C VAL A 17 15.47 6.64 9.22
N ALA A 18 14.31 7.05 8.68
CA ALA A 18 13.08 6.27 8.76
C ALA A 18 12.74 5.76 7.35
N ASP A 19 12.05 4.64 7.28
CA ASP A 19 11.57 4.05 6.03
C ASP A 19 10.34 4.78 5.49
N HIS A 20 9.43 5.19 6.37
CA HIS A 20 8.22 5.92 6.01
C HIS A 20 7.73 6.83 7.14
N GLY A 21 6.79 7.72 6.80
CA GLY A 21 6.01 8.48 7.76
C GLY A 21 4.77 7.71 8.24
N GLN A 22 3.77 8.43 8.75
CA GLN A 22 2.57 7.82 9.34
C GLN A 22 1.36 8.74 9.15
N ILE A 23 0.19 8.18 8.87
CA ILE A 23 -1.06 8.92 8.78
C ILE A 23 -2.12 8.39 9.74
N ALA A 24 -2.96 9.30 10.26
CA ALA A 24 -4.11 8.93 11.06
C ALA A 24 -5.20 8.27 10.21
N ILE A 25 -5.81 7.20 10.75
CA ILE A 25 -6.93 6.50 10.13
C ILE A 25 -8.03 6.22 11.15
N ASN A 26 -9.25 6.02 10.68
CA ASN A 26 -10.35 5.54 11.52
C ASN A 26 -10.74 4.12 11.10
N PRO A 27 -10.49 3.10 11.93
CA PRO A 27 -10.79 1.72 11.55
C PRO A 27 -12.29 1.48 11.32
N LYS A 28 -13.16 2.31 11.91
CA LYS A 28 -14.62 2.22 11.76
C LYS A 28 -15.13 2.69 10.40
N THR A 29 -14.31 3.38 9.60
CA THR A 29 -14.71 3.94 8.30
C THR A 29 -14.02 3.25 7.13
N THR A 30 -13.32 2.13 7.38
CA THR A 30 -12.67 1.35 6.32
C THR A 30 -13.71 0.83 5.33
N ILE A 31 -13.46 1.08 4.05
CA ILE A 31 -14.32 0.66 2.95
C ILE A 31 -13.99 -0.78 2.58
N ALA A 32 -14.97 -1.67 2.68
CA ALA A 32 -14.82 -3.04 2.18
C ALA A 32 -15.04 -3.08 0.65
N LEU A 33 -13.99 -3.28 -0.15
CA LEU A 33 -14.07 -3.16 -1.60
C LEU A 33 -14.98 -4.22 -2.23
N ASN A 34 -14.95 -5.46 -1.75
CA ASN A 34 -15.80 -6.55 -2.24
C ASN A 34 -17.28 -6.38 -1.86
N ARG A 35 -17.59 -5.60 -0.81
CA ARG A 35 -18.97 -5.18 -0.52
C ARG A 35 -19.41 -3.99 -1.38
N LEU A 36 -18.50 -3.04 -1.60
CA LEU A 36 -18.76 -1.84 -2.41
C LEU A 36 -19.00 -2.20 -3.88
N LEU A 37 -18.23 -3.13 -4.42
CA LEU A 37 -18.36 -3.64 -5.77
C LEU A 37 -18.45 -5.18 -5.74
N PRO A 38 -19.67 -5.76 -5.63
CA PRO A 38 -19.85 -7.21 -5.50
C PRO A 38 -19.30 -8.04 -6.66
N THR A 39 -19.16 -7.44 -7.86
CA THR A 39 -18.53 -8.12 -9.01
C THR A 39 -17.03 -8.33 -8.84
N LEU A 40 -16.40 -7.69 -7.85
CA LEU A 40 -14.97 -7.80 -7.58
C LEU A 40 -14.54 -9.24 -7.26
N GLU A 41 -15.33 -9.99 -6.48
CA GLU A 41 -14.98 -11.36 -6.10
C GLU A 41 -14.91 -12.29 -7.31
N SER A 42 -15.94 -12.25 -8.18
CA SER A 42 -16.00 -13.10 -9.37
C SER A 42 -14.99 -12.69 -10.45
N ALA A 43 -14.56 -11.42 -10.45
CA ALA A 43 -13.49 -10.92 -11.32
C ALA A 43 -12.08 -11.17 -10.78
N THR A 44 -11.94 -11.55 -9.51
CA THR A 44 -10.63 -11.84 -8.90
C THR A 44 -10.11 -13.21 -9.34
N ARG A 45 -8.81 -13.29 -9.62
CA ARG A 45 -8.09 -14.51 -9.98
C ARG A 45 -8.06 -15.49 -8.82
N THR A 46 -7.97 -16.78 -9.13
CA THR A 46 -7.83 -17.85 -8.13
C THR A 46 -6.48 -18.53 -8.26
N SER A 47 -5.99 -19.08 -7.15
CA SER A 47 -4.88 -20.03 -7.14
C SER A 47 -5.27 -21.35 -7.79
N ALA A 48 -4.29 -22.24 -8.01
CA ALA A 48 -4.53 -23.60 -8.54
C ALA A 48 -5.51 -24.42 -7.68
N ALA A 49 -5.63 -24.11 -6.39
CA ALA A 49 -6.57 -24.75 -5.47
C ALA A 49 -7.97 -24.10 -5.49
N GLY A 50 -8.26 -23.21 -6.44
CA GLY A 50 -9.55 -22.53 -6.57
C GLY A 50 -9.81 -21.43 -5.52
N LYS A 51 -8.85 -21.14 -4.64
CA LYS A 51 -8.97 -20.06 -3.65
C LYS A 51 -8.70 -18.71 -4.31
N LEU A 52 -9.52 -17.69 -4.02
CA LEU A 52 -9.26 -16.32 -4.43
C LEU A 52 -7.83 -15.90 -4.05
N LEU A 53 -7.13 -15.27 -4.97
CA LEU A 53 -5.90 -14.55 -4.66
C LEU A 53 -6.31 -13.30 -3.89
N VAL A 54 -6.35 -13.45 -2.56
CA VAL A 54 -6.73 -12.39 -1.65
C VAL A 54 -5.77 -11.20 -1.81
N PRO A 55 -6.28 -9.97 -1.65
CA PRO A 55 -5.51 -8.78 -1.95
C PRO A 55 -4.26 -8.65 -1.08
N ALA A 56 -3.21 -8.12 -1.69
CA ALA A 56 -1.92 -7.84 -1.07
C ALA A 56 -1.76 -6.36 -0.72
N GLY A 57 -0.64 -6.01 -0.11
CA GLY A 57 -0.37 -4.66 0.39
C GLY A 57 -1.06 -4.39 1.71
N SER A 58 -1.53 -3.18 1.91
CA SER A 58 -2.16 -2.71 3.15
C SER A 58 -3.48 -1.98 2.90
N ARG A 59 -4.06 -1.43 3.96
CA ARG A 59 -5.29 -0.61 3.86
C ARG A 59 -5.08 0.72 3.13
N ARG A 60 -3.82 1.08 2.84
CA ARG A 60 -3.41 2.32 2.18
C ARG A 60 -2.90 2.10 0.75
N ASP A 61 -2.67 0.85 0.35
CA ASP A 61 -2.12 0.43 -0.94
C ASP A 61 -2.57 -0.99 -1.31
N MET A 62 -3.88 -1.16 -1.47
CA MET A 62 -4.46 -2.49 -1.63
C MET A 62 -4.32 -2.97 -3.07
N PHE A 63 -3.47 -3.98 -3.29
CA PHE A 63 -3.25 -4.60 -4.59
C PHE A 63 -4.24 -5.75 -4.84
N LEU A 64 -4.83 -5.74 -6.03
CA LEU A 64 -5.85 -6.69 -6.49
C LEU A 64 -5.33 -7.52 -7.66
N TYR A 65 -5.77 -8.78 -7.71
CA TYR A 65 -5.39 -9.74 -8.75
C TYR A 65 -6.58 -10.00 -9.66
N ILE A 66 -6.88 -9.08 -10.57
CA ILE A 66 -8.07 -9.15 -11.43
C ILE A 66 -7.79 -9.98 -12.67
N LYS A 67 -8.79 -10.70 -13.19
CA LYS A 67 -8.69 -11.39 -14.48
C LYS A 67 -8.53 -10.36 -15.59
N GLU A 68 -7.64 -10.61 -16.55
CA GLU A 68 -7.27 -9.63 -17.58
C GLU A 68 -8.47 -9.16 -18.42
N ASP A 69 -9.41 -10.05 -18.74
CA ASP A 69 -10.63 -9.77 -19.48
C ASP A 69 -11.65 -8.92 -18.70
N ARG A 70 -11.44 -8.73 -17.39
CA ARG A 70 -12.31 -7.93 -16.49
C ARG A 70 -11.61 -6.71 -15.91
N LEU A 71 -10.31 -6.51 -16.18
CA LEU A 71 -9.50 -5.47 -15.55
C LEU A 71 -10.10 -4.07 -15.77
N ASP A 72 -10.44 -3.74 -17.01
CA ASP A 72 -10.96 -2.43 -17.40
C ASP A 72 -12.31 -2.13 -16.74
N GLU A 73 -13.20 -3.12 -16.74
CA GLU A 73 -14.52 -3.02 -16.11
C GLU A 73 -14.41 -2.78 -14.60
N ILE A 74 -13.55 -3.57 -13.93
CA ILE A 74 -13.34 -3.46 -12.48
C ILE A 74 -12.64 -2.16 -12.10
N ALA A 75 -11.61 -1.76 -12.85
CA ALA A 75 -10.93 -0.49 -12.63
C ALA A 75 -11.91 0.69 -12.72
N ALA A 76 -12.74 0.73 -13.77
CA ALA A 76 -13.73 1.78 -13.95
C ALA A 76 -14.84 1.73 -12.90
N GLY A 77 -15.28 0.53 -12.51
CA GLY A 77 -16.28 0.32 -11.45
C GLY A 77 -15.80 0.84 -10.09
N LEU A 78 -14.58 0.47 -9.69
CA LEU A 78 -13.97 0.93 -8.44
C LEU A 78 -13.70 2.43 -8.47
N ALA A 79 -13.17 2.97 -9.57
CA ALA A 79 -12.88 4.40 -9.69
C ALA A 79 -14.16 5.25 -9.52
N ARG A 80 -15.29 4.83 -10.13
CA ARG A 80 -16.58 5.50 -9.92
C ARG A 80 -17.07 5.37 -8.48
N ALA A 81 -17.01 4.16 -7.91
CA ALA A 81 -17.51 3.89 -6.57
C ALA A 81 -16.69 4.58 -5.46
N LEU A 82 -15.41 4.88 -5.73
CA LEU A 82 -14.46 5.50 -4.79
C LEU A 82 -14.16 6.96 -5.12
N SER A 83 -14.93 7.58 -6.03
CA SER A 83 -14.74 8.97 -6.43
C SER A 83 -14.68 9.90 -5.21
N GLY A 84 -13.59 10.67 -5.12
CA GLY A 84 -13.33 11.58 -4.00
C GLY A 84 -12.77 10.93 -2.73
N ARG A 85 -12.51 9.62 -2.72
CA ARG A 85 -11.99 8.88 -1.55
C ARG A 85 -10.71 8.08 -1.83
N ALA A 86 -10.53 7.59 -3.05
CA ALA A 86 -9.32 6.88 -3.45
C ALA A 86 -9.07 7.02 -4.96
N GLU A 87 -7.82 6.80 -5.36
CA GLU A 87 -7.46 6.56 -6.75
C GLU A 87 -7.37 5.07 -7.03
N VAL A 88 -7.65 4.70 -8.28
CA VAL A 88 -7.56 3.31 -8.76
C VAL A 88 -6.67 3.33 -9.99
N HIS A 89 -5.56 2.60 -9.93
CA HIS A 89 -4.56 2.58 -10.99
C HIS A 89 -4.29 1.15 -11.44
N ARG A 90 -4.02 0.97 -12.74
CA ARG A 90 -3.33 -0.25 -13.16
C ARG A 90 -1.92 -0.18 -12.60
N THR A 91 -1.43 -1.30 -12.06
CA THR A 91 -0.08 -1.34 -11.52
C THR A 91 0.96 -1.06 -12.61
N SER A 92 0.70 -1.48 -13.86
CA SER A 92 1.54 -1.17 -15.02
C SER A 92 1.81 0.32 -15.19
N ASP A 93 0.80 1.15 -14.93
CA ASP A 93 0.87 2.59 -15.17
C ASP A 93 1.77 3.24 -14.10
N LEU A 94 1.67 2.76 -12.85
CA LEU A 94 2.56 3.20 -11.78
C LEU A 94 4.00 2.72 -11.96
N ILE A 95 4.20 1.50 -12.51
CA ILE A 95 5.53 1.01 -12.88
C ILE A 95 6.13 1.89 -13.98
N ALA A 96 5.37 2.19 -15.04
CA ALA A 96 5.82 3.05 -16.13
C ALA A 96 6.12 4.49 -15.66
N ALA A 97 5.40 4.97 -14.64
CA ALA A 97 5.65 6.25 -13.98
C ALA A 97 6.86 6.23 -13.01
N GLY A 98 7.53 5.09 -12.82
CA GLY A 98 8.72 4.97 -11.99
C GLY A 98 8.47 4.92 -10.48
N ILE A 99 7.21 4.76 -10.04
CA ILE A 99 6.84 4.76 -8.62
C ILE A 99 7.53 3.65 -7.82
N PHE A 100 7.89 2.55 -8.48
CA PHE A 100 8.54 1.39 -7.87
C PHE A 100 10.07 1.35 -8.05
N GLY A 101 10.72 2.51 -8.26
CA GLY A 101 12.18 2.61 -8.28
C GLY A 101 12.84 2.33 -9.66
N GLY A 102 12.22 2.82 -10.74
CA GLY A 102 12.73 2.64 -12.10
C GLY A 102 12.28 1.32 -12.72
N GLU A 103 13.14 0.29 -12.69
CA GLU A 103 12.85 -1.05 -13.22
C GLU A 103 12.67 -2.07 -12.09
N PRO A 104 11.43 -2.44 -11.73
CA PRO A 104 11.19 -3.41 -10.67
C PRO A 104 11.70 -4.80 -11.05
N GLY A 105 12.34 -5.48 -10.11
CA GLY A 105 12.89 -6.82 -10.33
C GLY A 105 11.81 -7.90 -10.55
N PRO A 106 12.19 -9.07 -11.12
CA PRO A 106 11.26 -10.14 -11.48
C PRO A 106 10.47 -10.69 -10.28
N THR A 107 11.06 -10.69 -9.08
CA THR A 107 10.38 -11.12 -7.85
C THR A 107 9.19 -10.21 -7.51
N PHE A 108 9.31 -8.90 -7.71
CA PHE A 108 8.20 -7.97 -7.51
C PHE A 108 7.12 -8.17 -8.57
N LEU A 109 7.53 -8.21 -9.85
CA LEU A 109 6.61 -8.36 -10.99
C LEU A 109 5.79 -9.66 -10.93
N SER A 110 6.37 -10.75 -10.40
CA SER A 110 5.66 -12.02 -10.22
C SER A 110 4.64 -12.05 -9.08
N ARG A 111 4.66 -11.05 -8.19
CA ARG A 111 3.85 -11.02 -6.95
C ARG A 111 2.86 -9.87 -6.90
N VAL A 112 3.14 -8.76 -7.58
CA VAL A 112 2.29 -7.57 -7.53
C VAL A 112 0.96 -7.81 -8.24
N GLY A 113 -0.14 -7.30 -7.69
CA GLY A 113 -1.43 -7.29 -8.36
C GLY A 113 -1.42 -6.43 -9.61
N ASN A 114 -2.35 -6.64 -10.55
CA ASN A 114 -2.46 -5.85 -11.78
C ASN A 114 -3.31 -4.56 -11.60
N LEU A 115 -3.94 -4.39 -10.44
CA LEU A 115 -4.69 -3.20 -10.07
C LEU A 115 -4.35 -2.81 -8.63
N VAL A 116 -4.27 -1.51 -8.32
CA VAL A 116 -4.06 -1.00 -6.97
C VAL A 116 -5.06 0.10 -6.65
N VAL A 117 -5.54 0.10 -5.40
CA VAL A 117 -6.39 1.15 -4.84
C VAL A 117 -5.59 1.93 -3.81
N LEU A 118 -5.47 3.24 -4.02
CA LEU A 118 -4.71 4.18 -3.21
C LEU A 118 -5.65 5.19 -2.53
N PRO A 119 -6.04 4.98 -1.26
CA PRO A 119 -6.93 5.89 -0.56
C PRO A 119 -6.31 7.24 -0.27
N TYR A 120 -7.13 8.29 -0.33
CA TYR A 120 -6.72 9.63 0.10
C TYR A 120 -6.46 9.70 1.61
N ALA A 121 -5.92 10.82 2.07
CA ALA A 121 -5.64 11.06 3.48
C ALA A 121 -6.85 10.76 4.38
N GLY A 122 -6.65 9.97 5.44
CA GLY A 122 -7.69 9.57 6.38
C GLY A 122 -8.61 8.41 5.94
N GLU A 123 -8.59 8.06 4.65
CA GLU A 123 -9.40 6.97 4.10
C GLU A 123 -8.69 5.61 4.16
N THR A 124 -9.44 4.52 4.23
CA THR A 124 -8.87 3.17 4.19
C THR A 124 -9.77 2.26 3.38
N VAL A 125 -9.15 1.34 2.63
CA VAL A 125 -9.86 0.27 1.92
C VAL A 125 -9.35 -1.07 2.40
N TRP A 126 -10.20 -2.10 2.41
CA TRP A 126 -9.76 -3.46 2.66
C TRP A 126 -10.70 -4.49 2.04
N TRP A 127 -10.32 -5.76 2.16
CA TRP A 127 -11.17 -6.89 1.84
C TRP A 127 -11.94 -7.34 3.07
N ASP A 128 -13.24 -7.53 2.92
CA ASP A 128 -14.05 -8.19 3.93
C ASP A 128 -14.02 -9.71 3.74
N PHE A 129 -13.52 -10.42 4.74
CA PHE A 129 -13.42 -11.87 4.73
C PHE A 129 -14.67 -12.57 5.29
N GLY A 130 -15.68 -11.83 5.78
CA GLY A 130 -16.90 -12.38 6.37
C GLY A 130 -16.72 -13.10 7.71
N GLU A 131 -15.48 -13.44 8.08
CA GLU A 131 -15.10 -14.04 9.36
C GLU A 131 -14.84 -12.95 10.40
N ARG A 132 -15.57 -12.99 11.54
CA ARG A 132 -15.34 -12.06 12.65
C ARG A 132 -13.89 -12.16 13.14
N ASN A 133 -13.27 -11.02 13.44
CA ASN A 133 -11.89 -10.87 13.92
C ASN A 133 -10.79 -11.24 12.91
N LYS A 134 -11.13 -11.59 11.67
CA LYS A 134 -10.13 -11.89 10.64
C LYS A 134 -9.66 -10.61 9.98
N PHE A 135 -8.47 -10.16 10.37
CA PHE A 135 -7.87 -8.89 9.96
C PHE A 135 -8.65 -7.64 10.40
N ASP A 136 -9.55 -7.78 11.37
CA ASP A 136 -10.09 -6.64 12.12
C ASP A 136 -8.94 -5.97 12.87
N SER A 137 -8.85 -4.65 12.78
CA SER A 137 -7.77 -3.88 13.40
C SER A 137 -8.34 -2.63 14.02
N ASN A 138 -7.89 -2.35 15.24
CA ASN A 138 -8.21 -1.11 15.96
C ASN A 138 -7.11 -0.05 15.78
N HIS A 139 -6.24 -0.20 14.78
CA HIS A 139 -5.17 0.77 14.53
C HIS A 139 -5.77 2.13 14.17
N ARG A 140 -5.21 3.17 14.79
CA ARG A 140 -5.57 4.58 14.52
C ARG A 140 -4.56 5.28 13.62
N GLY A 141 -3.53 4.56 13.18
CA GLY A 141 -2.57 5.02 12.21
C GLY A 141 -2.20 3.91 11.23
N ALA A 142 -1.84 4.30 10.02
CA ALA A 142 -1.33 3.44 8.98
C ALA A 142 -0.26 4.17 8.15
N HIS A 143 0.30 3.46 7.19
CA HIS A 143 1.25 3.94 6.20
C HIS A 143 1.11 3.05 4.94
N GLY A 144 1.89 3.34 3.89
CA GLY A 144 1.95 2.58 2.64
C GLY A 144 1.31 3.31 1.45
N GLY A 145 0.46 4.31 1.69
CA GLY A 145 -0.11 5.14 0.63
C GLY A 145 0.87 6.18 0.09
N LEU A 146 0.43 6.92 -0.94
CA LEU A 146 1.21 7.99 -1.59
C LEU A 146 0.99 9.38 -0.98
N SER A 147 0.36 9.48 0.19
CA SER A 147 0.19 10.78 0.85
C SER A 147 1.55 11.34 1.27
N ARG A 148 1.67 12.67 1.35
CA ARG A 148 2.92 13.32 1.76
C ARG A 148 3.35 12.88 3.17
N GLU A 149 2.40 12.70 4.07
CA GLU A 149 2.62 12.27 5.45
C GLU A 149 3.14 10.83 5.55
N GLU A 150 2.84 9.99 4.56
CA GLU A 150 3.31 8.60 4.50
C GLU A 150 4.66 8.51 3.76
N ALA A 151 4.83 9.27 2.67
CA ALA A 151 5.98 9.16 1.78
C ALA A 151 7.18 10.04 2.17
N LEU A 152 6.96 11.18 2.84
CA LEU A 152 8.05 12.02 3.32
C LEU A 152 8.61 11.42 4.62
N THR A 153 9.87 11.03 4.57
CA THR A 153 10.59 10.45 5.69
C THR A 153 11.76 11.33 6.16
N LEU A 154 12.33 10.98 7.30
CA LEU A 154 13.39 11.74 7.96
C LEU A 154 14.78 11.20 7.59
N LEU A 155 15.71 12.13 7.35
CA LEU A 155 17.14 11.88 7.29
C LEU A 155 17.84 12.85 8.24
N GLY A 156 18.51 12.31 9.26
CA GLY A 156 19.42 13.04 10.14
C GLY A 156 20.86 12.65 9.86
N ALA A 157 21.76 13.62 9.73
CA ALA A 157 23.19 13.39 9.56
C ALA A 157 23.98 14.17 10.62
N LEU A 158 24.84 13.46 11.36
CA LEU A 158 25.70 14.02 12.38
C LEU A 158 27.14 13.57 12.12
N TYR A 159 28.07 14.51 12.17
CA TYR A 159 29.49 14.26 11.99
C TYR A 159 30.22 14.43 13.31
N TYR A 160 31.00 13.42 13.67
CA TYR A 160 31.89 13.40 14.83
C TYR A 160 33.31 13.40 14.28
N ALA A 161 34.13 14.36 14.70
CA ALA A 161 35.50 14.52 14.26
C ALA A 161 36.46 14.37 15.44
#